data_AF-A0A9E9LVV2-F1
#
_entry.id   AF-A0A9E9LVV2-F1
#
_cell.length_a   1.000
_cell.length_b   1.000
_cell.length_c   1.000
_cell.angle_alpha   90.00
_cell.angle_beta   90.00
_cell.angle_gamma   90.00
#
_symmetry.space_group_name_H-M   'P 1'
#
loop_
_entity.id
_entity.type
_entity.pdbx_description
1 polymer ?
#
loop_
_entity_poly.entity_id
_entity_poly.type
_entity_poly.pdbx_seq_one_letter_code
_entity_poly.pdbx_strand_id
1 'polypeptide(L)'
;MTDPEKNPITEEIHTAIDDHFYKLVDHEPVRCNLDEYARNMQRESSRIVRQSRINECLVSTIFTGIDYSFGIGEKRLFETMIFGMEGDIHPKWQHATWNESVEKHDQIVKMIESEGIDALKQQIREKTGE
;
A
#
# COMPACT_ATOMS: atom_id res chain seq x y z
N MET A 1 -15.13 13.02 -37.73
CA MET A 1 -16.20 12.60 -36.80
C MET A 1 -15.53 12.37 -35.47
N THR A 2 -15.35 13.45 -34.71
CA THR A 2 -14.83 13.43 -33.34
C THR A 2 -16.01 13.20 -32.40
N ASP A 3 -15.86 12.25 -31.50
CA ASP A 3 -16.85 11.94 -30.48
C ASP A 3 -17.07 13.17 -29.59
N PRO A 4 -18.29 13.74 -29.50
CA PRO A 4 -18.55 14.98 -28.78
C PRO A 4 -18.39 14.88 -27.25
N GLU A 5 -18.11 13.70 -26.69
CA GLU A 5 -17.85 13.52 -25.25
C GLU A 5 -16.38 13.61 -24.84
N LYS A 6 -15.42 13.70 -25.77
CA LYS A 6 -14.00 13.76 -25.43
C LYS A 6 -13.51 15.20 -25.32
N ASN A 7 -13.53 15.73 -24.11
CA ASN A 7 -12.88 17.01 -23.79
C ASN A 7 -11.34 16.81 -23.81
N PRO A 8 -10.59 17.56 -24.64
CA PRO A 8 -9.14 17.39 -24.77
C PRO A 8 -8.39 17.62 -23.45
N ILE A 9 -8.94 18.44 -22.54
CA ILE A 9 -8.37 18.67 -21.21
C ILE A 9 -8.46 17.39 -20.35
N THR A 10 -9.56 16.63 -20.44
CA THR A 10 -9.69 15.36 -19.72
C THR A 10 -8.76 14.28 -20.27
N GLU A 11 -8.47 14.27 -21.57
CA GLU A 11 -7.51 13.34 -22.16
C GLU A 11 -6.06 13.65 -21.74
N GLU A 12 -5.68 14.93 -21.69
CA GLU A 12 -4.37 15.35 -21.16
C GLU A 12 -4.21 15.06 -19.67
N ILE A 13 -5.25 15.28 -18.86
CA ILE A 13 -5.25 14.95 -17.43
C ILE A 13 -5.13 13.43 -17.22
N HIS A 14 -5.91 12.61 -17.95
CA HIS A 14 -5.81 11.15 -17.87
C HIS A 14 -4.38 10.67 -18.20
N THR A 15 -3.78 11.23 -19.26
CA THR A 15 -2.41 10.88 -19.66
C THR A 15 -1.37 11.22 -18.58
N ALA A 16 -1.54 12.33 -17.86
CA ALA A 16 -0.59 12.76 -16.83
C ALA A 16 -0.66 11.93 -15.52
N ILE A 17 -1.82 11.38 -15.18
CA ILE A 17 -1.99 10.53 -13.98
C ILE A 17 -1.75 9.04 -14.26
N ASP A 18 -1.94 8.61 -15.51
CA ASP A 18 -1.77 7.19 -15.90
C ASP A 18 -0.36 6.65 -15.62
N ASP A 19 0.66 7.50 -15.61
CA ASP A 19 2.04 7.12 -15.28
C ASP A 19 2.24 6.67 -13.81
N HIS A 20 1.23 6.86 -12.96
CA HIS A 20 1.30 6.62 -11.53
C HIS A 20 0.51 5.39 -11.07
N PHE A 21 -0.18 4.70 -11.99
CA PHE A 21 -0.98 3.53 -11.67
C PHE A 21 -0.29 2.22 -12.03
N TYR A 22 -0.46 1.24 -11.15
CA TYR A 22 0.13 -0.09 -11.26
C TYR A 22 -0.91 -1.14 -10.90
N LYS A 23 -0.85 -2.27 -11.61
CA LYS A 23 -1.52 -3.52 -11.26
C LYS A 23 -0.47 -4.54 -10.85
N LEU A 24 -0.87 -5.52 -10.06
CA LEU A 24 0.02 -6.60 -9.63
C LEU A 24 -0.15 -7.82 -10.54
N VAL A 25 0.95 -8.33 -11.09
CA VAL A 25 0.99 -9.55 -11.90
C VAL A 25 2.10 -10.45 -11.32
N ASP A 26 1.74 -11.62 -10.80
CA ASP A 26 2.69 -12.56 -10.19
C ASP A 26 3.64 -11.90 -9.16
N HIS A 27 3.06 -11.03 -8.31
CA HIS A 27 3.76 -10.22 -7.30
C HIS A 27 4.66 -9.09 -7.82
N GLU A 28 4.68 -8.86 -9.14
CA GLU A 28 5.41 -7.76 -9.76
C GLU A 28 4.47 -6.58 -10.09
N PRO A 29 4.81 -5.35 -9.68
CA PRO A 29 4.07 -4.17 -10.10
C PRO A 29 4.29 -3.87 -11.59
N VAL A 30 3.21 -3.87 -12.35
CA VAL A 30 3.19 -3.54 -13.78
C VAL A 30 2.39 -2.26 -13.98
N ARG A 31 2.99 -1.26 -14.65
CA ARG A 31 2.28 -0.02 -15.01
C ARG A 31 1.01 -0.33 -15.79
N CYS A 32 -0.04 0.43 -15.53
CA CYS A 32 -1.33 0.28 -16.18
C CYS A 32 -2.07 1.62 -16.20
N ASN A 33 -3.09 1.76 -17.05
CA ASN A 33 -3.93 2.96 -17.01
C ASN A 33 -4.94 2.93 -15.84
N LEU A 34 -5.62 4.06 -15.62
CA LEU A 34 -6.64 4.20 -14.57
C LEU A 34 -7.74 3.12 -14.63
N ASP A 35 -8.22 2.76 -15.82
CA ASP A 35 -9.29 1.76 -15.99
C ASP A 35 -8.84 0.34 -15.62
N GLU A 36 -7.61 -0.02 -15.98
CA GLU A 36 -6.99 -1.28 -15.57
C GLU A 36 -6.77 -1.32 -14.06
N TYR A 37 -6.25 -0.24 -13.48
CA TYR A 37 -6.08 -0.10 -12.05
C TYR A 37 -7.41 -0.26 -11.31
N ALA A 38 -8.43 0.52 -11.69
CA ALA A 38 -9.75 0.50 -11.06
C ALA A 38 -10.39 -0.89 -11.09
N ARG A 39 -10.28 -1.62 -12.21
CA ARG A 39 -10.77 -3.00 -12.33
C ARG A 39 -9.99 -3.99 -11.47
N ASN A 40 -8.67 -3.83 -11.35
CA ASN A 40 -7.85 -4.70 -10.50
C ASN A 40 -8.13 -4.46 -9.02
N MET A 41 -8.25 -3.20 -8.58
CA MET A 41 -8.47 -2.86 -7.17
C MET A 41 -9.80 -3.34 -6.59
N GLN A 42 -10.75 -3.74 -7.44
CA GLN A 42 -11.99 -4.39 -7.00
C GLN A 42 -11.77 -5.81 -6.46
N ARG A 43 -10.65 -6.46 -6.79
CA ARG A 43 -10.36 -7.84 -6.40
C ARG A 43 -9.42 -7.86 -5.21
N GLU A 44 -9.79 -8.57 -4.15
CA GLU A 44 -8.93 -8.75 -2.98
C GLU A 44 -7.59 -9.41 -3.34
N SER A 45 -7.60 -10.41 -4.23
CA SER A 45 -6.39 -11.08 -4.70
C SER A 45 -5.42 -10.20 -5.47
N SER A 46 -5.86 -9.03 -5.94
CA SER A 46 -5.02 -8.06 -6.66
C SER A 46 -4.44 -6.98 -5.74
N ARG A 47 -4.85 -6.93 -4.47
CA ARG A 47 -4.44 -5.88 -3.52
C ARG A 47 -4.01 -6.38 -2.14
N ILE A 48 -4.46 -7.53 -1.67
CA ILE A 48 -4.05 -8.09 -0.39
C ILE A 48 -2.77 -8.91 -0.59
N VAL A 49 -1.68 -8.45 0.04
CA VAL A 49 -0.39 -9.16 0.04
C VAL A 49 -0.38 -10.19 1.16
N ARG A 50 -0.72 -9.75 2.38
CA ARG A 50 -0.78 -10.61 3.57
C ARG A 50 -1.60 -9.95 4.66
N GLN A 51 -2.34 -10.76 5.41
CA GLN A 51 -3.09 -10.34 6.59
C GLN A 51 -2.89 -11.34 7.72
N SER A 52 -2.57 -10.84 8.91
CA SER A 52 -2.37 -11.65 10.11
C SER A 52 -3.13 -11.03 11.27
N ARG A 53 -4.00 -11.82 11.90
CA ARG A 53 -4.77 -11.40 13.08
C ARG A 53 -4.10 -11.95 14.33
N ILE A 54 -3.74 -11.07 15.26
CA ILE A 54 -3.09 -11.40 16.52
C ILE A 54 -3.88 -10.70 17.62
N ASN A 55 -4.64 -11.47 18.40
CA ASN A 55 -5.64 -10.94 19.33
C ASN A 55 -6.59 -9.96 18.61
N GLU A 56 -6.76 -8.76 19.16
CA GLU A 56 -7.61 -7.69 18.59
C GLU A 56 -6.93 -6.95 17.42
N CYS A 57 -5.63 -7.16 17.20
CA CYS A 57 -4.87 -6.47 16.16
C CYS A 57 -4.94 -7.20 14.82
N LEU A 58 -5.00 -6.43 13.73
CA LEU A 58 -4.85 -6.92 12.37
C LEU A 58 -3.64 -6.23 11.73
N VAL A 59 -2.59 -7.00 11.44
CA VAL A 59 -1.49 -6.57 10.58
C VAL A 59 -1.93 -6.81 9.14
N SER A 60 -2.01 -5.77 8.32
CA SER A 60 -2.44 -5.86 6.92
C SER A 60 -1.41 -5.22 6.02
N THR A 61 -0.89 -6.02 5.10
CA THR A 61 -0.02 -5.58 4.02
C THR A 61 -0.79 -5.63 2.72
N ILE A 62 -0.80 -4.51 2.01
CA ILE A 62 -1.53 -4.35 0.75
C ILE A 62 -0.62 -3.80 -0.34
N PHE A 63 -0.98 -4.08 -1.58
CA PHE A 63 -0.54 -3.36 -2.77
C PHE A 63 -1.54 -2.22 -3.02
N THR A 64 -1.03 -0.99 -3.06
CA THR A 64 -1.85 0.22 -3.21
C THR A 64 -2.12 0.55 -4.67
N GLY A 65 -1.25 0.08 -5.59
CA GLY A 65 -1.34 0.33 -7.02
C GLY A 65 -1.20 1.80 -7.43
N ILE A 66 -0.86 2.69 -6.49
CA ILE A 66 -0.61 4.11 -6.74
C ILE A 66 0.80 4.42 -6.27
N ASP A 67 1.62 4.98 -7.15
CA ASP A 67 2.95 5.46 -6.79
C ASP A 67 2.86 6.76 -5.97
N TYR A 68 2.84 6.64 -4.64
CA TYR A 68 2.80 7.78 -3.72
C TYR A 68 4.04 8.69 -3.79
N SER A 69 5.11 8.28 -4.48
CA SER A 69 6.27 9.14 -4.71
C SER A 69 6.00 10.21 -5.79
N PHE A 70 4.94 10.05 -6.59
CA PHE A 70 4.62 10.89 -7.74
C PHE A 70 5.83 11.13 -8.67
N GLY A 71 6.63 10.09 -8.88
CA GLY A 71 7.85 10.13 -9.70
C GLY A 71 9.09 10.71 -9.01
N ILE A 72 9.01 11.07 -7.72
CA ILE A 72 10.12 11.62 -6.95
C ILE A 72 10.67 10.58 -5.98
N GLY A 73 11.77 9.94 -6.37
CA GLY A 73 12.45 8.93 -5.55
C GLY A 73 11.97 7.51 -5.81
N GLU A 74 12.16 6.64 -4.83
CA GLU A 74 11.76 5.24 -4.96
C GLU A 74 10.24 5.09 -4.83
N LYS A 75 9.66 4.24 -5.69
CA LYS A 75 8.22 4.02 -5.73
C LYS A 75 7.72 3.42 -4.42
N ARG A 76 6.53 3.82 -4.00
CA ARG A 76 5.91 3.31 -2.77
C ARG A 76 4.56 2.70 -3.11
N LEU A 77 4.58 1.44 -3.51
CA LEU A 77 3.44 0.72 -4.06
C LEU A 77 2.82 -0.28 -3.09
N PHE A 78 3.49 -0.51 -1.96
CA PHE A 78 3.03 -1.42 -0.92
C PHE A 78 2.96 -0.70 0.41
N GLU A 79 2.00 -1.11 1.23
CA GLU A 79 1.79 -0.51 2.54
C GLU A 79 1.46 -1.59 3.56
N THR A 80 2.14 -1.54 4.71
CA THR A 80 1.79 -2.33 5.91
C THR A 80 1.22 -1.40 6.96
N MET A 81 0.03 -1.73 7.46
CA MET A 81 -0.64 -1.04 8.56
C MET A 81 -1.07 -2.03 9.64
N ILE A 82 -1.29 -1.50 10.84
CA ILE A 82 -1.88 -2.25 11.95
C ILE A 82 -3.19 -1.60 12.34
N PHE A 83 -4.25 -2.39 12.35
CA PHE A 83 -5.58 -2.00 12.81
C PHE A 83 -5.87 -2.62 14.17
N GLY A 84 -6.75 -2.01 14.95
CA GLY A 84 -7.13 -2.51 16.28
C GLY A 84 -6.14 -2.13 17.39
N MET A 85 -5.19 -1.24 17.13
CA MET A 85 -4.36 -0.64 18.17
C MET A 85 -5.13 0.46 18.90
N GLU A 86 -5.16 0.39 20.24
CA GLU A 86 -5.67 1.48 21.06
C GLU A 86 -4.74 2.70 21.05
N GLY A 87 -5.35 3.90 21.01
CA GLY A 87 -4.67 5.20 21.00
C GLY A 87 -4.57 5.83 19.62
N ASP A 88 -3.90 6.98 19.53
CA ASP A 88 -3.81 7.80 18.30
C ASP A 88 -2.68 7.39 17.35
N ILE A 89 -1.99 6.27 17.62
CA ILE A 89 -0.85 5.81 16.82
C ILE A 89 -1.33 4.85 15.75
N HIS A 90 -1.17 5.26 14.49
CA HIS A 90 -1.50 4.46 13.32
C HIS A 90 -0.25 4.28 12.47
N PRO A 91 0.63 3.33 12.84
CA PRO A 91 1.91 3.19 12.17
C PRO A 91 1.71 2.67 10.75
N LYS A 92 2.53 3.21 9.84
CA LYS A 92 2.43 2.95 8.42
C LYS A 92 3.82 2.77 7.84
N TRP A 93 4.05 1.63 7.20
CA TRP A 93 5.30 1.35 6.51
C TRP A 93 5.02 1.21 5.02
N GLN A 94 5.76 1.95 4.21
CA GLN A 94 5.64 1.94 2.76
C GLN A 94 6.84 1.21 2.15
N HIS A 95 6.61 0.42 1.11
CA HIS A 95 7.64 -0.40 0.47
C HIS A 95 7.57 -0.28 -1.05
N ALA A 96 8.71 -0.50 -1.70
CA ALA A 96 8.83 -0.46 -3.14
C ALA A 96 8.48 -1.81 -3.77
N THR A 97 8.81 -2.90 -3.06
CA THR A 97 8.69 -4.26 -3.58
C THR A 97 7.78 -5.15 -2.71
N TRP A 98 7.25 -6.20 -3.34
CA TRP A 98 6.48 -7.24 -2.66
C TRP A 98 7.29 -7.89 -1.54
N ASN A 99 8.53 -8.27 -1.82
CA ASN A 99 9.38 -8.98 -0.86
C ASN A 99 9.68 -8.15 0.39
N GLU A 100 10.01 -6.86 0.24
CA GLU A 100 10.21 -5.97 1.38
C GLU A 100 8.93 -5.83 2.23
N SER A 101 7.77 -5.76 1.57
CA SER A 101 6.49 -5.66 2.27
C SER A 101 6.16 -6.93 3.06
N VAL A 102 6.47 -8.10 2.51
CA VAL A 102 6.32 -9.40 3.18
C VAL A 102 7.29 -9.51 4.36
N GLU A 103 8.56 -9.13 4.16
CA GLU A 103 9.55 -9.17 5.22
C GLU A 103 9.15 -8.24 6.38
N LYS A 104 8.69 -7.02 6.07
CA LYS A 104 8.19 -6.10 7.10
C LYS A 104 6.98 -6.67 7.83
N HIS A 105 6.05 -7.27 7.11
CA HIS A 105 4.88 -7.93 7.70
C HIS A 105 5.32 -8.97 8.74
N ASP A 106 6.22 -9.87 8.34
CA ASP A 106 6.67 -10.98 9.19
C ASP A 106 7.46 -10.49 10.40
N GLN A 107 8.26 -9.45 10.24
CA GLN A 107 8.94 -8.78 11.36
C GLN A 107 7.94 -8.22 12.38
N ILE A 108 6.88 -7.53 11.91
CA ILE A 108 5.86 -6.95 12.78
C ILE A 108 5.06 -8.05 13.49
N VAL A 109 4.60 -9.05 12.76
CA VAL A 109 3.85 -10.19 13.31
C VAL A 109 4.67 -10.87 14.39
N LYS A 110 5.92 -11.24 14.07
CA LYS A 110 6.82 -11.88 15.03
C LYS A 110 7.02 -11.05 16.28
N MET A 111 7.21 -9.73 16.14
CA MET A 111 7.39 -8.84 17.27
C MET A 111 6.15 -8.79 18.16
N ILE A 112 4.95 -8.69 17.58
CA ILE A 112 3.70 -8.68 18.35
C ILE A 112 3.50 -10.03 19.06
N GLU A 113 3.80 -11.14 18.40
CA GLU A 113 3.69 -12.49 18.98
C GLU A 113 4.69 -12.73 20.12
N SER A 114 5.93 -12.22 20.01
CA SER A 114 6.98 -12.46 21.00
C SER A 114 7.01 -11.46 22.15
N GLU A 115 6.72 -10.19 21.89
CA GLU A 115 6.93 -9.08 22.83
C GLU A 115 5.63 -8.31 23.14
N GLY A 116 4.55 -8.57 22.40
CA GLY A 116 3.27 -7.89 22.55
C GLY A 116 3.19 -6.56 21.82
N ILE A 117 1.96 -6.06 21.66
CA ILE A 117 1.67 -4.82 20.92
C ILE A 117 2.25 -3.57 21.59
N ASP A 118 2.38 -3.56 22.92
CA ASP A 118 2.89 -2.41 23.67
C ASP A 118 4.38 -2.19 23.44
N ALA A 119 5.16 -3.27 23.31
CA ALA A 119 6.57 -3.18 22.93
C ALA A 119 6.73 -2.55 21.53
N LEU A 120 5.85 -2.92 20.58
CA LEU A 120 5.85 -2.32 19.25
C LEU A 120 5.47 -0.83 19.30
N LYS A 121 4.45 -0.45 20.10
CA LYS A 121 4.08 0.96 20.31
C LYS A 121 5.25 1.79 20.83
N GLN A 122 6.00 1.27 21.80
CA GLN A 122 7.17 1.94 22.34
C GLN A 122 8.26 2.15 21.26
N GLN A 123 8.59 1.10 20.49
CA GLN A 123 9.56 1.24 19.41
C GLN A 123 9.14 2.24 18.32
N ILE A 124 7.83 2.34 18.04
CA ILE A 124 7.31 3.34 17.11
C ILE A 124 7.54 4.74 17.65
N ARG A 125 7.15 5.01 18.91
CA ARG A 125 7.34 6.30 19.59
C ARG A 125 8.79 6.76 19.60
N GLU A 126 9.70 5.85 19.96
CA GLU A 126 11.15 6.11 19.96
C GLU A 126 11.69 6.48 18.58
N LYS A 127 11.11 5.92 17.50
CA LYS A 127 11.49 6.24 16.11
C LYS A 127 10.83 7.50 15.56
N THR A 128 9.61 7.82 16.00
CA THR A 128 8.88 9.03 15.56
C THR A 128 9.22 10.27 16.36
N GLY A 129 9.95 10.14 17.47
CA GLY A 129 10.35 11.26 18.33
C GLY A 129 9.20 11.81 19.18
N GLU A 130 8.16 11.00 19.41
CA GLU A 130 6.98 11.30 20.23
C GLU A 130 7.01 10.60 21.59
#